data_AF-A0A5C3QVQ6-F1
#
_entry.id   AF-A0A5C3QVQ6-F1
#
_cell.length_a   1.000
_cell.length_b   1.000
_cell.length_c   1.000
_cell.angle_alpha   90.00
_cell.angle_beta   90.00
_cell.angle_gamma   90.00
#
_symmetry.space_group_name_H-M   'P 1'
#
loop_
_entity.id
_entity.type
_entity.pdbx_description
1 polymer ?
#
loop_
_entity_poly.entity_id
_entity_poly.type
_entity_poly.pdbx_seq_one_letter_code
_entity_poly.pdbx_strand_id
1 'polypeptide(L)'
;MDFSTFNSAEQAHMSKVIEKKQMQDFLKMYANLVEKCFNSCVNDFTSKAVSTKEEQCIMHCTEKFIKHSERVGARFAEQNAEAMVAGQNQS
;
A
#
# COMPACT_ATOMS: atom_id res chain seq x y z
N MET A 1 -9.38 9.38 -10.41
CA MET A 1 -9.80 8.66 -11.63
C MET A 1 -11.09 9.29 -12.08
N ASP A 2 -11.09 9.94 -13.25
CA ASP A 2 -12.27 10.62 -13.80
C ASP A 2 -13.09 9.62 -14.63
N PHE A 3 -14.34 9.41 -14.24
CA PHE A 3 -15.27 8.49 -14.90
C PHE A 3 -16.38 9.21 -15.67
N SER A 4 -16.30 10.54 -15.79
CA SER A 4 -17.30 11.36 -16.46
C SER A 4 -17.44 11.08 -17.96
N THR A 5 -16.47 10.38 -18.55
CA THR A 5 -16.44 10.00 -19.97
C THR A 5 -17.15 8.68 -20.28
N PHE A 6 -17.59 7.93 -19.27
CA PHE A 6 -18.22 6.61 -19.44
C PHE A 6 -19.75 6.67 -19.36
N ASN A 7 -20.41 5.71 -20.01
CA ASN A 7 -21.86 5.53 -19.84
C ASN A 7 -22.21 4.94 -18.47
N SER A 8 -23.49 4.97 -18.08
CA SER A 8 -23.93 4.54 -16.73
C SER A 8 -23.63 3.07 -16.42
N ALA A 9 -23.70 2.19 -17.42
CA ALA A 9 -23.39 0.77 -17.26
C ALA A 9 -21.88 0.54 -17.08
N GLU A 10 -21.05 1.28 -17.82
CA GLU A 10 -19.60 1.25 -17.73
C GLU A 10 -19.10 1.79 -16.39
N GLN A 11 -19.70 2.87 -15.89
CA GLN A 11 -19.37 3.43 -14.57
C GLN A 11 -19.65 2.41 -13.45
N ALA A 12 -20.80 1.72 -13.50
CA ALA A 12 -21.14 0.68 -12.53
C ALA A 12 -20.19 -0.53 -12.61
N HIS A 13 -19.78 -0.94 -13.81
CA HIS A 13 -18.79 -1.99 -13.98
C HIS A 13 -17.41 -1.57 -13.43
N MET A 14 -17.00 -0.33 -13.71
CA MET A 14 -15.72 0.21 -13.28
C MET A 14 -15.63 0.31 -11.75
N SER A 15 -16.69 0.75 -11.06
CA SER A 15 -16.73 0.75 -9.58
C SER A 15 -16.46 -0.63 -8.99
N LYS A 16 -17.06 -1.69 -9.56
CA LYS A 16 -16.81 -3.09 -9.11
C LYS A 16 -15.36 -3.51 -9.33
N VAL A 17 -14.75 -3.11 -10.46
CA VAL A 17 -13.35 -3.40 -10.75
C VAL A 17 -12.43 -2.69 -9.76
N ILE A 18 -12.73 -1.45 -9.39
CA ILE A 18 -11.96 -0.66 -8.42
C ILE A 18 -12.02 -1.29 -7.03
N GLU A 19 -13.22 -1.65 -6.54
CA GLU A 19 -13.38 -2.32 -5.24
C GLU A 19 -12.60 -3.64 -5.20
N LYS A 20 -12.71 -4.47 -6.25
CA LYS A 20 -11.93 -5.70 -6.36
C LYS A 20 -10.43 -5.43 -6.32
N LYS A 21 -9.97 -4.39 -7.02
CA LYS A 21 -8.56 -4.00 -7.05
C LYS A 21 -8.08 -3.52 -5.68
N GLN A 22 -8.87 -2.71 -4.97
CA GLN A 22 -8.54 -2.26 -3.62
C GLN A 22 -8.32 -3.44 -2.67
N MET A 23 -9.21 -4.45 -2.72
CA MET A 23 -9.05 -5.67 -1.92
C MET A 23 -7.78 -6.45 -2.29
N GLN A 24 -7.48 -6.60 -3.57
CA GLN A 24 -6.26 -7.27 -4.02
C GLN A 24 -4.99 -6.54 -3.59
N ASP A 25 -4.98 -5.21 -3.70
CA ASP A 25 -3.83 -4.40 -3.33
C ASP A 25 -3.63 -4.38 -1.81
N PHE A 26 -4.72 -4.42 -1.02
CA PHE A 26 -4.64 -4.62 0.43
C PHE A 26 -3.99 -5.95 0.81
N LEU A 27 -4.40 -7.07 0.17
CA LEU A 27 -3.83 -8.38 0.45
C LEU A 27 -2.33 -8.44 0.08
N LYS A 28 -1.93 -7.81 -1.02
CA LYS A 28 -0.52 -7.68 -1.39
C LYS A 28 0.26 -6.87 -0.36
N MET A 29 -0.29 -5.74 0.09
CA MET A 29 0.33 -4.92 1.13
C MET A 29 0.52 -5.73 2.41
N TYR A 30 -0.50 -6.48 2.83
CA TYR A 30 -0.42 -7.35 4.00
C TYR A 30 0.68 -8.42 3.86
N ALA A 31 0.72 -9.13 2.72
CA ALA A 31 1.74 -10.15 2.48
C ALA A 31 3.17 -9.57 2.51
N ASN A 32 3.37 -8.43 1.85
CA ASN A 32 4.67 -7.73 1.83
C ASN A 32 5.09 -7.26 3.24
N LEU A 33 4.13 -6.77 4.03
CA LEU A 33 4.38 -6.35 5.41
C LEU A 33 4.83 -7.55 6.27
N VAL A 34 4.10 -8.67 6.18
CA VAL A 34 4.43 -9.89 6.93
C VAL A 34 5.83 -10.38 6.57
N GLU A 35 6.15 -10.51 5.27
CA GLU A 35 7.48 -10.92 4.80
C GLU A 35 8.58 -9.98 5.31
N LYS A 36 8.36 -8.67 5.17
CA LYS A 36 9.36 -7.66 5.56
C LYS A 36 9.64 -7.67 7.05
N CYS A 37 8.61 -7.75 7.89
CA CYS A 37 8.80 -7.77 9.34
C CYS A 37 9.36 -9.10 9.82
N PHE A 38 8.99 -10.22 9.20
CA PHE A 38 9.63 -11.51 9.46
C PHE A 38 11.14 -11.44 9.17
N ASN A 39 11.52 -11.04 7.96
CA ASN A 39 12.94 -10.95 7.55
C ASN A 39 13.77 -9.95 8.35
N SER A 40 13.14 -8.90 8.91
CA SER A 40 13.84 -7.86 9.66
C SER A 40 13.97 -8.17 11.15
N CYS A 41 12.97 -8.87 11.72
CA CYS A 41 12.83 -9.03 13.17
C CYS A 41 13.07 -10.45 13.66
N VAL A 42 12.67 -11.48 12.90
CA VAL A 42 12.82 -12.87 13.33
C VAL A 42 14.19 -13.36 12.93
N ASN A 43 15.08 -13.49 13.92
CA ASN A 43 16.49 -13.81 13.70
C ASN A 43 17.04 -14.86 14.68
N ASP A 44 16.24 -15.28 15.66
CA ASP A 44 16.58 -16.38 16.55
C ASP A 44 15.76 -17.63 16.18
N PHE A 45 16.46 -18.68 15.75
CA PHE A 45 15.84 -19.95 15.34
C PHE A 45 16.09 -21.09 16.34
N THR A 46 16.41 -20.76 17.61
CA THR A 46 16.59 -21.75 18.67
C THR A 46 15.27 -22.27 19.27
N SER A 47 14.15 -21.61 18.98
CA SER A 47 12.81 -21.94 19.47
C SER A 47 11.77 -21.87 18.34
N LYS A 48 10.63 -22.55 18.54
CA LYS A 48 9.45 -22.41 17.67
C LYS A 48 8.57 -21.21 18.04
N ALA A 49 8.78 -20.63 19.23
CA ALA A 49 8.03 -19.49 19.73
C ALA A 49 8.77 -18.18 19.43
N VAL A 50 8.02 -17.15 19.05
CA VAL A 50 8.54 -15.78 18.90
C VAL A 50 8.93 -15.26 20.27
N SER A 51 10.15 -14.75 20.40
CA SER A 51 10.61 -14.15 21.65
C SER A 51 9.97 -12.78 21.89
N THR A 52 9.95 -12.31 23.15
CA THR A 52 9.43 -10.97 23.48
C THR A 52 10.16 -9.84 22.74
N LYS A 53 11.45 -10.02 22.45
CA LYS A 53 12.24 -9.04 21.67
C LYS A 53 11.79 -8.99 20.22
N GLU A 54 11.56 -10.15 19.60
CA GLU A 54 11.08 -10.25 18.22
C GLU A 54 9.64 -9.72 18.10
N GLU A 55 8.78 -10.02 19.08
CA GLU A 55 7.42 -9.49 19.15
C GLU A 55 7.41 -7.96 19.18
N GLN A 56 8.20 -7.34 20.07
CA GLN A 56 8.36 -5.89 20.12
C GLN A 56 8.89 -5.31 18.80
N CYS A 57 9.86 -5.98 18.16
CA CYS A 57 10.37 -5.57 16.86
C CYS A 57 9.27 -5.62 15.78
N ILE A 58 8.48 -6.70 15.72
CA ILE A 58 7.39 -6.86 14.75
C ILE A 58 6.33 -5.77 14.93
N MET A 59 5.98 -5.42 16.16
CA MET A 59 5.04 -4.33 16.45
C MET A 59 5.55 -2.98 15.92
N HIS A 60 6.80 -2.63 16.23
CA HIS A 60 7.41 -1.39 15.72
C HIS A 60 7.59 -1.41 14.20
N CYS A 61 7.96 -2.55 13.63
CA CYS A 61 8.09 -2.73 12.18
C CYS A 61 6.77 -2.48 11.46
N THR A 62 5.68 -3.03 12.00
CA THR A 62 4.33 -2.87 11.47
C THR A 62 3.88 -1.42 11.50
N GLU A 63 3.97 -0.77 12.67
CA GLU A 63 3.61 0.63 12.83
C GLU A 63 4.42 1.53 11.90
N LYS A 64 5.75 1.32 11.84
CA LYS A 64 6.65 2.08 10.98
C LYS A 64 6.31 1.90 9.51
N PHE A 65 6.00 0.67 9.07
CA PHE A 65 5.67 0.38 7.68
C PHE A 65 4.37 1.06 7.25
N ILE A 66 3.33 1.03 8.08
CA ILE A 66 2.04 1.66 7.77
C ILE A 66 2.21 3.19 7.66
N LYS A 67 2.80 3.83 8.67
CA LYS A 67 3.06 5.28 8.65
C LYS A 67 3.95 5.68 7.47
N HIS A 68 4.93 4.84 7.13
CA HIS A 68 5.78 5.06 5.96
C HIS A 68 4.98 4.99 4.66
N SER A 69 4.14 3.95 4.51
CA SER A 69 3.31 3.75 3.32
C SER A 69 2.32 4.89 3.11
N GLU A 70 1.69 5.38 4.19
CA GLU A 70 0.81 6.57 4.16
C GLU A 70 1.57 7.81 3.70
N ARG A 71 2.74 8.07 4.28
CA ARG A 71 3.56 9.24 3.93
C ARG A 71 4.02 9.19 2.48
N VAL A 72 4.50 8.02 2.01
CA VAL A 72 4.90 7.83 0.61
C VAL A 72 3.70 8.02 -0.31
N GLY A 73 2.54 7.48 0.04
CA GLY A 73 1.29 7.66 -0.71
C GLY A 73 0.91 9.13 -0.86
N ALA A 74 0.98 9.91 0.22
CA ALA A 74 0.69 11.35 0.17
C ALA A 74 1.66 12.11 -0.75
N ARG A 75 2.97 11.87 -0.62
CA ARG A 75 3.98 12.49 -1.50
C ARG A 75 3.82 12.05 -2.96
N PHE A 76 3.50 10.79 -3.20
CA PHE A 76 3.25 10.30 -4.55
C PHE A 76 2.06 11.00 -5.20
N ALA A 77 0.96 11.21 -4.46
CA ALA A 77 -0.21 11.92 -4.96
C ALA A 77 0.12 13.38 -5.34
N GLU A 78 0.90 14.08 -4.50
CA GLU A 78 1.38 15.44 -4.78
C GLU A 78 2.20 15.48 -6.08
N GLN A 79 3.21 14.61 -6.20
CA GLN A 79 4.09 14.55 -7.36
C GLN A 79 3.35 14.15 -8.65
N ASN A 80 2.39 13.24 -8.54
CA ASN A 80 1.58 12.83 -9.68
C ASN A 80 0.69 13.98 -10.17
N ALA A 81 0.13 14.80 -9.27
CA ALA A 81 -0.63 15.99 -9.63
C ALA A 81 0.26 17.04 -10.33
N GLU A 82 1.46 17.29 -9.79
CA GLU A 82 2.45 18.19 -10.42
C GLU A 82 2.85 17.73 -11.83
N ALA A 83 3.11 16.43 -12.01
CA ALA A 83 3.45 15.86 -13.31
C ALA A 83 2.32 15.98 -14.34
N MET A 84 1.06 15.82 -13.92
CA MET A 84 -0.10 16.03 -14.80
C MET A 84 -0.21 17.48 -15.26
N VAL A 85 0.04 18.45 -14.37
CA VAL A 85 0.04 19.89 -14.72
C VAL A 85 1.22 20.23 -15.64
N ALA A 86 2.41 19.70 -15.37
CA ALA A 86 3.59 19.92 -16.20
C ALA A 86 3.41 19.38 -17.63
N GLY A 87 2.71 18.25 -17.80
CA GLY A 87 2.39 17.69 -19.11
C GLY A 87 1.40 18.52 -19.93
N GLN A 88 0.50 19.28 -19.29
CA GLN A 88 -0.44 20.18 -19.98
C GLN A 88 0.24 21.45 -20.48
N ASN A 89 1.29 21.94 -19.82
CA ASN A 89 2.01 23.15 -20.23
C ASN A 89 3.06 22.92 -21.35
N GLN A 90 3.25 21.68 -21.80
CA GLN A 90 4.13 21.33 -22.93
C GLN A 90 3.38 21.09 -24.25
N SER A 91 2.07 21.39 -24.31
CA SER A 91 1.24 21.32 -25.53
C SER A 91 0.82 22.71 -26.00
#